data_AF-A0A544VSW6-F1
#
_entry.id   AF-A0A544VSW6-F1
#
_cell.length_a   1.000
_cell.length_b   1.000
_cell.length_c   1.000
_cell.angle_alpha   90.00
_cell.angle_beta   90.00
_cell.angle_gamma   90.00
#
_symmetry.space_group_name_H-M   'P 1'
#
loop_
_entity.id
_entity.type
_entity.pdbx_description
1 polymer ?
#
loop_
_entity_poly.entity_id
_entity_poly.type
_entity_poly.pdbx_seq_one_letter_code
_entity_poly.pdbx_strand_id
1 'polypeptide(L)'
;MYFVGLDLAWGERKPTGVAVVDDDGRLVYVGVAQDDASIRAAIGPYVEDDCLVAFDAPLVVTNPTGQRPSEAALNRDFAKFEAGAHPTNTGKPEFAGTPRAARIASSLDLDIDPNSSSSRRAIEVYPHPATVALFRLGRTLKYKSKPGRSVAQLRSELLRLLDLIETLAQATPPLRVTDNEGWIALRHSVETAERKSDLRRAEDPVDAVLCAYVALFATRRPGDVTVYGDAETGATITPTLPPDLVPAPQEPTPGAVRDAITEYAARRPALVGATERYLHLVTTLLDDAGINYLNVTARTKSVASFAEKADRSVDGRRLYTDPLSELTDQIGLRVITFLRDDVTTVANLLAEEMQLLDDRDMGQETAREGRWGYASRHLVVAVEGEQQPASIQVRTVLQHAWAEFEHDIRYKGSIPEEDAPDLDRRFTLAAGLLELADREFSAIRERLKSSPPAARSEQSDDPRIGTPVLATYLGNRFPDAGWSRTEHYAWISGLLLELGIDSLDELDELLAGLDTDAVNEKMDYRYPAGAVRRLDDALLARYGDRYVGLTGNAHRVAQLQARLEKLSAAS
;
A
#
# COMPACT_ATOMS: atom_id res chain seq x y z
N MET A 1 -14.92 -43.56 -24.85
CA MET A 1 -15.67 -42.44 -24.25
C MET A 1 -14.83 -41.17 -24.40
N TYR A 2 -15.45 -40.01 -24.56
CA TYR A 2 -14.76 -38.72 -24.52
C TYR A 2 -15.13 -37.93 -23.27
N PHE A 3 -14.17 -37.15 -22.77
CA PHE A 3 -14.32 -36.27 -21.63
C PHE A 3 -14.20 -34.83 -22.11
N VAL A 4 -15.28 -34.08 -21.99
CA VAL A 4 -15.36 -32.69 -22.46
C VAL A 4 -15.31 -31.77 -21.26
N GLY A 5 -14.54 -30.70 -21.36
CA GLY A 5 -14.47 -29.65 -20.35
C GLY A 5 -14.86 -28.30 -20.93
N LEU A 6 -15.67 -27.55 -20.18
CA LEU A 6 -16.18 -26.24 -20.57
C LEU A 6 -15.96 -25.23 -19.43
N ASP A 7 -15.05 -24.26 -19.61
CA ASP A 7 -14.98 -23.07 -18.74
C ASP A 7 -16.03 -22.06 -19.21
N LEU A 8 -17.26 -22.23 -18.71
CA LEU A 8 -18.45 -21.63 -19.28
C LEU A 8 -18.69 -20.23 -18.70
N ALA A 9 -18.50 -19.21 -19.53
CA ALA A 9 -18.92 -17.86 -19.16
C ALA A 9 -20.44 -17.82 -18.92
N TRP A 10 -20.88 -17.14 -17.85
CA TRP A 10 -22.29 -17.13 -17.48
C TRP A 10 -23.21 -16.42 -18.50
N GLY A 11 -22.66 -15.49 -19.30
CA GLY A 11 -23.39 -14.77 -20.36
C GLY A 11 -23.21 -15.41 -21.74
N GLU A 12 -24.26 -15.40 -22.58
CA GLU A 12 -24.35 -16.17 -23.84
C GLU A 12 -23.38 -15.78 -24.95
N ARG A 13 -22.84 -14.55 -24.93
CA ARG A 13 -21.95 -14.03 -25.98
C ARG A 13 -20.50 -13.83 -25.52
N LYS A 14 -20.15 -14.42 -24.38
CA LYS A 14 -18.79 -14.35 -23.86
C LYS A 14 -18.00 -15.58 -24.31
N PRO A 15 -16.70 -15.41 -24.63
CA PRO A 15 -15.80 -16.52 -24.89
C PRO A 15 -15.91 -17.60 -23.81
N THR A 16 -15.86 -18.85 -24.23
CA THR A 16 -15.92 -20.05 -23.39
C THR A 16 -14.79 -20.97 -23.82
N GLY A 17 -13.97 -21.42 -22.87
CA GLY A 17 -12.96 -22.41 -23.11
C GLY A 17 -13.59 -23.77 -23.40
N VAL A 18 -13.05 -24.50 -24.37
CA VAL A 18 -13.51 -25.84 -24.73
C VAL A 18 -12.31 -26.76 -24.84
N ALA A 19 -12.37 -27.92 -24.20
CA ALA A 19 -11.36 -28.96 -24.33
C ALA A 19 -11.99 -30.36 -24.38
N VAL A 20 -11.33 -31.28 -25.08
CA VAL A 20 -11.75 -32.67 -25.17
C VAL A 20 -10.55 -33.59 -24.97
N VAL A 21 -10.74 -34.58 -24.10
CA VAL A 21 -9.77 -35.63 -23.79
C VAL A 21 -10.38 -36.99 -24.16
N ASP A 22 -9.59 -37.85 -24.80
CA ASP A 22 -10.00 -39.22 -25.16
C ASP A 22 -9.89 -40.20 -23.98
N ASP A 23 -10.28 -41.45 -24.22
CA ASP A 23 -10.29 -42.50 -23.19
C ASP A 23 -8.90 -42.82 -22.63
N ASP A 24 -7.85 -42.64 -23.45
CA ASP A 24 -6.44 -42.89 -23.09
C ASP A 24 -5.78 -41.70 -22.37
N GLY A 25 -6.53 -40.61 -22.17
CA GLY A 25 -6.06 -39.39 -21.53
C GLY A 25 -5.28 -38.47 -22.46
N ARG A 26 -5.46 -38.52 -23.78
CA ARG A 26 -4.85 -37.58 -24.73
C ARG A 26 -5.78 -36.41 -24.99
N LEU A 27 -5.23 -35.19 -25.00
CA LEU A 27 -5.96 -34.00 -25.43
C LEU A 27 -6.14 -34.05 -26.95
N VAL A 28 -7.39 -34.17 -27.41
CA VAL A 28 -7.73 -34.23 -28.83
C VAL A 28 -8.24 -32.89 -29.38
N TYR A 29 -8.73 -32.01 -28.50
CA TYR A 29 -9.18 -30.67 -28.88
C TYR A 29 -8.99 -29.68 -27.74
N VAL A 30 -8.58 -28.45 -28.06
CA VAL A 30 -8.61 -27.29 -27.16
C VAL A 30 -8.85 -26.02 -27.98
N GLY A 31 -9.71 -25.13 -27.48
CA GLY A 31 -10.07 -23.91 -28.20
C GLY A 31 -11.02 -23.00 -27.44
N VAL A 32 -11.57 -22.01 -28.16
CA VAL A 32 -12.53 -21.03 -27.64
C VAL A 32 -13.79 -21.04 -28.51
N ALA A 33 -14.96 -21.06 -27.87
CA ALA A 33 -16.26 -20.85 -28.50
C ALA A 33 -16.87 -19.51 -28.05
N GLN A 34 -17.60 -18.83 -28.93
CA GLN A 34 -18.15 -17.48 -28.66
C GLN A 34 -19.58 -17.51 -28.12
N ASP A 35 -20.31 -18.57 -28.41
CA ASP A 35 -21.74 -18.75 -28.13
C ASP A 35 -22.11 -20.23 -28.04
N ASP A 36 -23.36 -20.53 -27.67
CA ASP A 36 -23.83 -21.91 -27.50
C ASP A 36 -23.78 -22.73 -28.80
N ALA A 37 -23.97 -22.09 -29.95
CA ALA A 37 -23.91 -22.77 -31.25
C ALA A 37 -22.48 -23.20 -31.59
N SER A 38 -21.50 -22.33 -31.36
CA SER A 38 -20.08 -22.65 -31.54
C SER A 38 -19.57 -23.66 -30.52
N ILE A 39 -20.09 -23.66 -29.27
CA ILE A 39 -19.80 -24.72 -28.30
C ILE A 39 -20.25 -26.08 -28.86
N ARG A 40 -21.50 -26.19 -29.32
CA ARG A 40 -22.04 -27.44 -29.92
C ARG A 40 -21.24 -27.90 -31.12
N ALA A 41 -20.88 -26.97 -32.01
CA ALA A 41 -20.11 -27.29 -33.19
C ALA A 41 -18.72 -27.83 -32.82
N ALA A 42 -18.08 -27.26 -31.78
CA ALA A 42 -16.76 -27.69 -31.32
C ALA A 42 -16.78 -29.09 -30.69
N ILE A 43 -17.80 -29.39 -29.87
CA ILE A 43 -17.84 -30.66 -29.12
C ILE A 43 -18.65 -31.76 -29.82
N GLY A 44 -19.45 -31.41 -30.83
CA GLY A 44 -20.37 -32.31 -31.55
C GLY A 44 -19.78 -33.69 -31.87
N PRO A 45 -18.61 -33.77 -32.54
CA PRO A 45 -17.98 -35.04 -32.89
C PRO A 45 -17.62 -35.94 -31.71
N TYR A 46 -17.60 -35.40 -30.48
CA TYR A 46 -17.16 -36.09 -29.27
C TYR A 46 -18.31 -36.40 -28.31
N VAL A 47 -19.53 -35.94 -28.62
CA VAL A 47 -20.73 -36.12 -27.78
C VAL A 47 -21.84 -36.87 -28.53
N GLU A 48 -21.52 -37.62 -29.58
CA GLU A 48 -22.46 -38.52 -30.28
C GLU A 48 -22.66 -39.84 -29.53
N ASP A 49 -21.58 -40.43 -29.01
CA ASP A 49 -21.59 -41.68 -28.24
C ASP A 49 -21.40 -41.42 -26.73
N ASP A 50 -20.81 -42.37 -26.01
CA ASP A 50 -20.45 -42.27 -24.59
C ASP A 50 -19.58 -41.04 -24.31
N CYS A 51 -20.10 -40.13 -23.48
CA CYS A 51 -19.41 -38.90 -23.11
C CYS A 51 -19.76 -38.43 -21.69
N LEU A 52 -18.80 -37.72 -21.11
CA LEU A 52 -18.98 -36.98 -19.86
C LEU A 52 -18.57 -35.53 -20.09
N VAL A 53 -19.50 -34.60 -19.88
CA VAL A 53 -19.26 -33.16 -20.05
C VAL A 53 -19.18 -32.48 -18.68
N ALA A 54 -18.01 -31.92 -18.36
CA ALA A 54 -17.77 -31.14 -17.15
C ALA A 54 -17.89 -29.64 -17.42
N PHE A 55 -18.74 -28.97 -16.65
CA PHE A 55 -19.01 -27.53 -16.75
C PHE A 55 -18.43 -26.78 -15.54
N ASP A 56 -17.59 -25.76 -15.76
CA ASP A 56 -17.29 -24.71 -14.75
C ASP A 56 -18.44 -23.68 -14.71
N ALA A 57 -19.64 -24.19 -14.39
CA ALA A 57 -20.83 -23.37 -14.24
C ALA A 57 -21.92 -24.21 -13.56
N PRO A 58 -22.84 -23.56 -12.81
CA PRO A 58 -23.87 -24.28 -12.12
C PRO A 58 -24.86 -24.95 -13.08
N LEU A 59 -25.14 -26.24 -12.86
CA LEU A 59 -26.18 -26.97 -13.58
C LEU A 59 -27.56 -26.73 -12.95
N VAL A 60 -27.64 -26.72 -11.62
CA VAL A 60 -28.90 -26.52 -10.88
C VAL A 60 -28.74 -25.36 -9.91
N VAL A 61 -29.66 -24.40 -9.97
CA VAL A 61 -29.74 -23.24 -9.05
C VAL A 61 -31.20 -23.05 -8.66
N THR A 62 -31.53 -23.30 -7.40
CA THR A 62 -32.93 -23.24 -6.91
C THR A 62 -33.11 -22.25 -5.75
N ASN A 63 -32.03 -21.85 -5.09
CA ASN A 63 -32.07 -20.93 -3.95
C ASN A 63 -32.28 -19.47 -4.41
N PRO A 64 -33.12 -18.69 -3.71
CA PRO A 64 -33.39 -17.29 -4.06
C PRO A 64 -32.22 -16.35 -3.75
N THR A 65 -31.49 -16.61 -2.67
CA THR A 65 -30.34 -15.81 -2.21
C THR A 65 -29.29 -16.71 -1.56
N GLY A 66 -28.13 -16.14 -1.23
CA GLY A 66 -27.06 -16.85 -0.52
C GLY A 66 -26.31 -17.86 -1.38
N GLN A 67 -25.60 -18.78 -0.70
CA GLN A 67 -24.86 -19.91 -1.30
C GLN A 67 -25.77 -21.14 -1.41
N ARG A 68 -25.57 -21.94 -2.46
CA ARG A 68 -26.16 -23.29 -2.55
C ARG A 68 -25.57 -24.22 -1.47
N PRO A 69 -26.29 -25.28 -1.06
CA PRO A 69 -25.74 -26.29 -0.15
C PRO A 69 -24.39 -26.87 -0.62
N SER A 70 -24.24 -27.10 -1.93
CA SER A 70 -23.00 -27.53 -2.58
C SER A 70 -21.85 -26.55 -2.35
N GLU A 71 -22.07 -25.27 -2.67
CA GLU A 71 -21.08 -24.20 -2.50
C GLU A 71 -20.67 -24.02 -1.04
N ALA A 72 -21.63 -24.03 -0.12
CA ALA A 72 -21.36 -23.91 1.30
C ALA A 72 -20.54 -25.10 1.81
N ALA A 73 -20.80 -26.31 1.32
CA ALA A 73 -20.04 -27.50 1.67
C ALA A 73 -18.62 -27.48 1.11
N LEU A 74 -18.47 -27.15 -0.17
CA LEU A 74 -17.17 -26.99 -0.83
C LEU A 74 -16.34 -25.90 -0.14
N ASN A 75 -16.96 -24.79 0.26
CA ASN A 75 -16.28 -23.68 0.93
C ASN A 75 -15.74 -24.05 2.31
N ARG A 76 -16.37 -24.97 3.05
CA ARG A 76 -15.81 -25.45 4.33
C ARG A 76 -14.44 -26.08 4.15
N ASP A 77 -14.24 -26.78 3.03
CA ASP A 77 -13.00 -27.49 2.77
C ASP A 77 -11.97 -26.62 2.02
N PHE A 78 -12.42 -25.81 1.06
CA PHE A 78 -11.54 -25.13 0.12
C PHE A 78 -11.33 -23.63 0.37
N ALA A 79 -12.17 -22.94 1.16
CA ALA A 79 -12.01 -21.49 1.38
C ALA A 79 -10.67 -21.15 2.07
N LYS A 80 -10.17 -22.02 2.95
CA LYS A 80 -8.86 -21.88 3.61
C LYS A 80 -7.66 -21.91 2.65
N PHE A 81 -7.84 -22.44 1.43
CA PHE A 81 -6.87 -22.42 0.33
C PHE A 81 -7.13 -21.29 -0.67
N GLU A 82 -8.10 -20.41 -0.38
CA GLU A 82 -8.61 -19.37 -1.29
C GLU A 82 -9.31 -19.92 -2.55
N ALA A 83 -9.74 -21.19 -2.51
CA ALA A 83 -10.40 -21.90 -3.60
C ALA A 83 -11.92 -22.02 -3.40
N GLY A 84 -12.54 -21.09 -2.67
CA GLY A 84 -13.98 -21.11 -2.41
C GLY A 84 -14.83 -20.72 -3.62
N ALA A 85 -15.97 -21.39 -3.80
CA ALA A 85 -16.97 -21.06 -4.80
C ALA A 85 -17.74 -19.78 -4.44
N HIS A 86 -18.04 -19.00 -5.47
CA HIS A 86 -18.89 -17.82 -5.34
C HIS A 86 -20.37 -18.23 -5.20
N PRO A 87 -21.18 -17.49 -4.41
CA PRO A 87 -22.61 -17.78 -4.28
C PRO A 87 -23.32 -17.68 -5.63
N THR A 88 -24.08 -18.70 -6.02
CA THR A 88 -25.04 -18.62 -7.14
C THR A 88 -26.46 -18.79 -6.62
N ASN A 89 -27.39 -17.98 -7.14
CA ASN A 89 -28.78 -17.93 -6.71
C ASN A 89 -29.66 -17.26 -7.77
N THR A 90 -30.96 -17.52 -7.72
CA THR A 90 -31.94 -17.03 -8.71
C THR A 90 -32.20 -15.52 -8.62
N GLY A 91 -31.72 -14.85 -7.57
CA GLY A 91 -31.68 -13.39 -7.49
C GLY A 91 -30.67 -12.73 -8.44
N LYS A 92 -29.71 -13.50 -8.99
CA LYS A 92 -28.79 -13.02 -10.02
C LYS A 92 -29.40 -13.19 -11.42
N PRO A 93 -29.33 -12.16 -12.31
CA PRO A 93 -29.93 -12.23 -13.64
C PRO A 93 -29.51 -13.45 -14.47
N GLU A 94 -28.26 -13.90 -14.32
CA GLU A 94 -27.69 -15.03 -15.04
C GLU A 94 -28.30 -16.39 -14.65
N PHE A 95 -28.94 -16.46 -13.47
CA PHE A 95 -29.52 -17.70 -12.91
C PHE A 95 -31.00 -17.55 -12.56
N ALA A 96 -31.66 -16.46 -12.97
CA ALA A 96 -33.08 -16.23 -12.71
C ALA A 96 -33.99 -17.23 -13.46
N GLY A 97 -33.49 -17.82 -14.55
CA GLY A 97 -34.11 -18.93 -15.27
C GLY A 97 -33.23 -20.18 -15.24
N THR A 98 -33.38 -21.06 -16.23
CA THR A 98 -32.51 -22.25 -16.34
C THR A 98 -31.05 -21.83 -16.57
N PRO A 99 -30.10 -22.28 -15.73
CA PRO A 99 -28.68 -21.97 -15.92
C PRO A 99 -28.17 -22.34 -17.31
N ARG A 100 -27.23 -21.56 -17.85
CA ARG A 100 -26.67 -21.79 -19.20
C ARG A 100 -26.12 -23.20 -19.37
N ALA A 101 -25.40 -23.73 -18.37
CA ALA A 101 -24.89 -25.10 -18.39
C ALA A 101 -26.01 -26.14 -18.53
N ALA A 102 -27.10 -26.01 -17.76
CA ALA A 102 -28.25 -26.91 -17.87
C ALA A 102 -28.97 -26.82 -19.22
N ARG A 103 -29.06 -25.63 -19.81
CA ARG A 103 -29.61 -25.50 -21.18
C ARG A 103 -28.77 -26.25 -22.19
N ILE A 104 -27.44 -26.10 -22.13
CA ILE A 104 -26.50 -26.83 -23.02
C ILE A 104 -26.62 -28.34 -22.78
N ALA A 105 -26.59 -28.79 -21.52
CA ALA A 105 -26.72 -30.22 -21.18
C ALA A 105 -28.04 -30.83 -21.69
N SER A 106 -29.17 -30.16 -21.46
CA SER A 106 -30.49 -30.61 -21.92
C SER A 106 -30.55 -30.77 -23.44
N SER A 107 -30.04 -29.78 -24.17
CA SER A 107 -30.00 -29.83 -25.64
C SER A 107 -29.01 -30.84 -26.24
N LEU A 108 -28.16 -31.46 -25.42
CA LEU A 108 -27.26 -32.56 -25.80
C LEU A 108 -27.76 -33.92 -25.27
N ASP A 109 -28.93 -33.94 -24.62
CA ASP A 109 -29.52 -35.11 -23.96
C ASP A 109 -28.56 -35.76 -22.94
N LEU A 110 -27.97 -34.92 -22.09
CA LEU A 110 -27.06 -35.35 -21.02
C LEU A 110 -27.79 -35.41 -19.69
N ASP A 111 -27.67 -36.55 -19.00
CA ASP A 111 -28.14 -36.68 -17.62
C ASP A 111 -27.28 -35.83 -16.67
N ILE A 112 -27.90 -34.98 -15.86
CA ILE A 112 -27.21 -34.07 -14.94
C ILE A 112 -27.18 -34.59 -13.49
N ASP A 113 -27.78 -35.75 -13.20
CA ASP A 113 -27.69 -36.34 -11.86
C ASP A 113 -26.22 -36.71 -11.57
N PRO A 114 -25.60 -36.15 -10.51
CA PRO A 114 -24.20 -36.44 -10.17
C PRO A 114 -23.95 -37.93 -9.88
N ASN A 115 -24.98 -38.71 -9.55
CA ASN A 115 -24.90 -40.14 -9.29
C ASN A 115 -25.37 -41.00 -10.48
N SER A 116 -25.68 -40.38 -11.63
CA SER A 116 -26.17 -41.10 -12.80
C SER A 116 -25.19 -42.17 -13.28
N SER A 117 -25.72 -43.35 -13.61
CA SER A 117 -24.99 -44.41 -14.32
C SER A 117 -25.10 -44.30 -15.85
N SER A 118 -25.74 -43.24 -16.37
CA SER A 118 -25.83 -42.99 -17.82
C SER A 118 -24.43 -42.88 -18.43
N SER A 119 -24.27 -43.43 -19.64
CA SER A 119 -23.03 -43.28 -20.41
C SER A 119 -22.90 -41.90 -21.07
N ARG A 120 -23.99 -41.11 -21.04
CA ARG A 120 -24.07 -39.72 -21.52
C ARG A 120 -24.55 -38.83 -20.39
N ARG A 121 -23.63 -38.12 -19.76
CA ARG A 121 -23.95 -37.32 -18.57
C ARG A 121 -23.13 -36.04 -18.47
N ALA A 122 -23.59 -35.13 -17.64
CA ALA A 122 -22.99 -33.84 -17.38
C ALA A 122 -22.75 -33.66 -15.88
N ILE A 123 -21.63 -33.05 -15.53
CA ILE A 123 -21.27 -32.74 -14.14
C ILE A 123 -20.86 -31.27 -14.02
N GLU A 124 -21.16 -30.67 -12.88
CA GLU A 124 -20.65 -29.36 -12.51
C GLU A 124 -19.31 -29.54 -11.77
N VAL A 125 -18.30 -28.81 -12.18
CA VAL A 125 -16.94 -28.87 -11.62
C VAL A 125 -16.45 -27.47 -11.28
N TYR A 126 -15.37 -27.38 -10.50
CA TYR A 126 -14.74 -26.09 -10.20
C TYR A 126 -13.20 -26.19 -10.30
N PRO A 127 -12.56 -25.50 -11.27
CA PRO A 127 -11.12 -25.55 -11.52
C PRO A 127 -10.24 -25.26 -10.31
N HIS A 128 -10.55 -24.23 -9.52
CA HIS A 128 -9.69 -23.80 -8.40
C HIS A 128 -9.53 -24.90 -7.32
N PRO A 129 -10.59 -25.48 -6.75
CA PRO A 129 -10.49 -26.66 -5.89
C PRO A 129 -9.75 -27.83 -6.53
N ALA A 130 -10.01 -28.10 -7.82
CA ALA A 130 -9.37 -29.20 -8.52
C ALA A 130 -7.85 -29.03 -8.57
N THR A 131 -7.35 -27.82 -8.89
CA THR A 131 -5.90 -27.55 -8.86
C THR A 131 -5.29 -27.74 -7.47
N VAL A 132 -6.00 -27.32 -6.41
CA VAL A 132 -5.55 -27.49 -5.03
C VAL A 132 -5.40 -28.97 -4.68
N ALA A 133 -6.40 -29.78 -4.98
CA ALA A 133 -6.40 -31.19 -4.66
C ALA A 133 -5.40 -31.99 -5.52
N LEU A 134 -5.40 -31.79 -6.85
CA LEU A 134 -4.55 -32.54 -7.79
C LEU A 134 -3.07 -32.22 -7.62
N PHE A 135 -2.74 -30.94 -7.48
CA PHE A 135 -1.35 -30.49 -7.42
C PHE A 135 -0.87 -30.21 -5.99
N ARG A 136 -1.69 -30.54 -4.99
CA ARG A 136 -1.41 -30.37 -3.56
C ARG A 136 -0.98 -28.94 -3.23
N LEU A 137 -1.66 -27.96 -3.82
CA LEU A 137 -1.30 -26.55 -3.64
C LEU A 137 -1.79 -26.04 -2.29
N GLY A 138 -0.90 -25.40 -1.53
CA GLY A 138 -1.28 -24.77 -0.27
C GLY A 138 -2.21 -23.57 -0.42
N ARG A 139 -2.34 -22.99 -1.63
CA ARG A 139 -3.30 -21.93 -2.03
C ARG A 139 -3.54 -21.98 -3.55
N THR A 140 -4.61 -21.35 -4.02
CA THR A 140 -4.87 -21.15 -5.48
C THR A 140 -3.76 -20.37 -6.17
N LEU A 141 -3.48 -20.73 -7.43
CA LEU A 141 -2.66 -19.92 -8.34
C LEU A 141 -3.40 -18.62 -8.74
N LYS A 142 -2.67 -17.52 -8.91
CA LYS A 142 -3.24 -16.19 -9.17
C LYS A 142 -3.30 -15.82 -10.65
N TYR A 143 -3.65 -16.79 -11.49
CA TYR A 143 -3.65 -16.65 -12.96
C TYR A 143 -4.88 -15.95 -13.55
N LYS A 144 -6.06 -15.96 -12.89
CA LYS A 144 -7.26 -15.27 -13.42
C LYS A 144 -7.13 -13.73 -13.36
N SER A 145 -7.59 -13.03 -14.38
CA SER A 145 -7.57 -11.56 -14.45
C SER A 145 -8.42 -10.90 -13.33
N LYS A 146 -7.79 -10.21 -12.37
CA LYS A 146 -8.45 -9.42 -11.30
C LYS A 146 -7.79 -8.05 -11.11
N PRO A 147 -8.50 -7.03 -10.56
CA PRO A 147 -7.89 -5.76 -10.15
C PRO A 147 -6.68 -6.01 -9.24
N GLY A 148 -5.62 -5.20 -9.40
CA GLY A 148 -4.38 -5.31 -8.62
C GLY A 148 -3.36 -6.35 -9.11
N ARG A 149 -3.67 -7.20 -10.09
CA ARG A 149 -2.70 -8.18 -10.64
C ARG A 149 -1.92 -7.62 -11.82
N SER A 150 -0.59 -7.75 -11.88
CA SER A 150 0.24 -7.31 -13.02
C SER A 150 0.13 -8.30 -14.20
N VAL A 151 0.53 -7.88 -15.42
CA VAL A 151 0.61 -8.81 -16.57
C VAL A 151 1.63 -9.92 -16.29
N ALA A 152 2.77 -9.57 -15.72
CA ALA A 152 3.83 -10.52 -15.43
C ALA A 152 3.43 -11.53 -14.34
N GLN A 153 2.71 -11.09 -13.30
CA GLN A 153 2.13 -11.97 -12.29
C GLN A 153 1.15 -12.98 -12.92
N LEU A 154 0.20 -12.49 -13.72
CA LEU A 154 -0.79 -13.35 -14.38
C LEU A 154 -0.10 -14.36 -15.31
N ARG A 155 0.89 -13.92 -16.09
CA ARG A 155 1.66 -14.78 -16.99
C ARG A 155 2.43 -15.85 -16.23
N SER A 156 3.15 -15.46 -15.17
CA SER A 156 3.93 -16.38 -14.32
C SER A 156 3.05 -17.48 -13.74
N GLU A 157 1.92 -17.10 -13.14
CA GLU A 157 0.99 -18.05 -12.52
C GLU A 157 0.26 -18.93 -13.54
N LEU A 158 -0.04 -18.40 -14.73
CA LEU A 158 -0.64 -19.19 -15.82
C LEU A 158 0.37 -20.19 -16.41
N LEU A 159 1.63 -19.81 -16.61
CA LEU A 159 2.69 -20.73 -17.02
C LEU A 159 2.90 -21.84 -15.99
N ARG A 160 2.89 -21.49 -14.69
CA ARG A 160 2.96 -22.48 -13.61
C ARG A 160 1.79 -23.47 -13.65
N LEU A 161 0.58 -23.01 -13.97
CA LEU A 161 -0.56 -23.90 -14.17
C LEU A 161 -0.36 -24.83 -15.38
N LEU A 162 0.12 -24.30 -16.51
CA LEU A 162 0.44 -25.10 -17.70
C LEU A 162 1.49 -26.19 -17.38
N ASP A 163 2.55 -25.83 -16.66
CA ASP A 163 3.59 -26.77 -16.23
C ASP A 163 3.01 -27.89 -15.35
N LEU A 164 2.15 -27.54 -14.39
CA LEU A 164 1.46 -28.52 -13.54
C LEU A 164 0.55 -29.44 -14.35
N ILE A 165 -0.22 -28.91 -15.30
CA ILE A 165 -1.09 -29.71 -16.18
C ILE A 165 -0.25 -30.70 -16.99
N GLU A 166 0.93 -30.31 -17.48
CA GLU A 166 1.82 -31.22 -18.22
C GLU A 166 2.41 -32.32 -17.36
N THR A 167 2.60 -32.09 -16.06
CA THR A 167 3.05 -33.16 -15.14
C THR A 167 2.01 -34.28 -15.00
N LEU A 168 0.74 -34.03 -15.33
CA LEU A 168 -0.31 -35.04 -15.31
C LEU A 168 -0.09 -36.16 -16.33
N ALA A 169 0.84 -36.02 -17.28
CA ALA A 169 1.24 -37.12 -18.17
C ALA A 169 1.76 -38.34 -17.38
N GLN A 170 2.25 -38.11 -16.15
CA GLN A 170 2.73 -39.14 -15.22
C GLN A 170 1.71 -39.48 -14.11
N ALA A 171 0.55 -38.84 -14.08
CA ALA A 171 -0.50 -39.10 -13.10
C ALA A 171 -1.31 -40.37 -13.46
N THR A 172 -2.19 -40.78 -12.54
CA THR A 172 -3.13 -41.89 -12.76
C THR A 172 -4.56 -41.42 -12.47
N PRO A 173 -5.42 -41.28 -13.49
CA PRO A 173 -5.16 -41.47 -14.93
C PRO A 173 -4.22 -40.39 -15.52
N PRO A 174 -3.47 -40.71 -16.59
CA PRO A 174 -2.59 -39.74 -17.22
C PRO A 174 -3.37 -38.71 -18.05
N LEU A 175 -2.83 -37.50 -18.19
CA LEU A 175 -3.26 -36.49 -19.14
C LEU A 175 -2.09 -36.04 -20.01
N ARG A 176 -2.16 -36.27 -21.31
CA ARG A 176 -1.11 -35.94 -22.29
C ARG A 176 -1.59 -34.80 -23.17
N VAL A 177 -1.04 -33.61 -22.94
CA VAL A 177 -1.40 -32.36 -23.65
C VAL A 177 -0.33 -31.90 -24.63
N THR A 178 0.93 -32.29 -24.42
CA THR A 178 2.10 -31.73 -25.14
C THR A 178 2.16 -32.09 -26.62
N ASP A 179 1.46 -33.14 -27.04
CA ASP A 179 1.40 -33.57 -28.45
C ASP A 179 0.28 -32.87 -29.23
N ASN A 180 -0.56 -32.07 -28.55
CA ASN A 180 -1.67 -31.35 -29.18
C ASN A 180 -1.21 -29.99 -29.70
N GLU A 181 -1.37 -29.73 -31.00
CA GLU A 181 -0.98 -28.46 -31.63
C GLU A 181 -1.67 -27.24 -31.01
N GLY A 182 -2.94 -27.38 -30.62
CA GLY A 182 -3.70 -26.33 -29.95
C GLY A 182 -3.13 -25.98 -28.58
N TRP A 183 -2.68 -26.98 -27.81
CA TRP A 183 -2.01 -26.76 -26.52
C TRP A 183 -0.65 -26.09 -26.68
N ILE A 184 0.15 -26.53 -27.66
CA ILE A 184 1.45 -25.92 -27.98
C ILE A 184 1.26 -24.43 -28.34
N ALA A 185 0.28 -24.13 -29.20
CA ALA A 185 -0.05 -22.76 -29.57
C ALA A 185 -0.54 -21.93 -28.37
N LEU A 186 -1.35 -22.53 -27.50
CA LEU A 186 -1.85 -21.89 -26.29
C LEU A 186 -0.71 -21.54 -25.33
N ARG A 187 0.22 -22.46 -25.06
CA ARG A 187 1.41 -22.16 -24.24
C ARG A 187 2.23 -21.03 -24.84
N HIS A 188 2.56 -21.11 -26.12
CA HIS A 188 3.35 -20.07 -26.79
C HIS A 188 2.66 -18.69 -26.70
N SER A 189 1.32 -18.64 -26.77
CA SER A 189 0.57 -17.40 -26.61
C SER A 189 0.68 -16.80 -25.19
N VAL A 190 0.79 -17.65 -24.16
CA VAL A 190 1.00 -17.22 -22.77
C VAL A 190 2.44 -16.74 -22.57
N GLU A 191 3.43 -17.47 -23.10
CA GLU A 191 4.86 -17.10 -23.00
C GLU A 191 5.15 -15.73 -23.60
N THR A 192 4.53 -15.45 -24.75
CA THR A 192 4.71 -14.21 -25.52
C THR A 192 3.73 -13.10 -25.17
N ALA A 193 2.83 -13.31 -24.20
CA ALA A 193 1.82 -12.33 -23.83
C ALA A 193 2.44 -11.05 -23.22
N GLU A 194 1.99 -9.89 -23.71
CA GLU A 194 2.39 -8.57 -23.22
C GLU A 194 1.24 -7.80 -22.58
N ARG A 195 -0.02 -8.21 -22.80
CA ARG A 195 -1.21 -7.54 -22.28
C ARG A 195 -2.08 -8.50 -21.47
N LYS A 196 -2.82 -7.96 -20.49
CA LYS A 196 -3.80 -8.74 -19.71
C LYS A 196 -4.89 -9.36 -20.58
N SER A 197 -5.22 -8.72 -21.71
CA SER A 197 -6.20 -9.25 -22.67
C SER A 197 -5.74 -10.53 -23.36
N ASP A 198 -4.43 -10.68 -23.55
CA ASP A 198 -3.85 -11.86 -24.22
C ASP A 198 -3.92 -13.06 -23.29
N LEU A 199 -3.52 -12.86 -22.02
CA LEU A 199 -3.64 -13.85 -20.96
C LEU A 199 -5.10 -14.25 -20.71
N ARG A 200 -6.02 -13.30 -20.66
CA ARG A 200 -7.46 -13.57 -20.50
C ARG A 200 -8.02 -14.50 -21.58
N ARG A 201 -7.52 -14.43 -22.82
CA ARG A 201 -7.95 -15.33 -23.90
C ARG A 201 -7.44 -16.76 -23.73
N ALA A 202 -6.36 -16.95 -22.97
CA ALA A 202 -5.78 -18.24 -22.69
C ALA A 202 -6.31 -18.88 -21.39
N GLU A 203 -6.75 -18.06 -20.42
CA GLU A 203 -7.32 -18.52 -19.13
C GLU A 203 -8.44 -19.57 -19.34
N ASP A 204 -9.48 -19.25 -20.13
CA ASP A 204 -10.65 -20.14 -20.25
C ASP A 204 -10.31 -21.48 -20.94
N PRO A 205 -9.56 -21.55 -22.06
CA PRO A 205 -9.14 -22.83 -22.63
C PRO A 205 -8.30 -23.70 -21.69
N VAL A 206 -7.43 -23.10 -20.86
CA VAL A 206 -6.63 -23.85 -19.87
C VAL A 206 -7.54 -24.47 -18.80
N ASP A 207 -8.50 -23.70 -18.29
CA ASP A 207 -9.46 -24.21 -17.31
C ASP A 207 -10.39 -25.27 -17.90
N ALA A 208 -10.74 -25.16 -19.18
CA ALA A 208 -11.49 -26.19 -19.89
C ALA A 208 -10.73 -27.52 -19.96
N VAL A 209 -9.40 -27.49 -20.18
CA VAL A 209 -8.56 -28.71 -20.12
C VAL A 209 -8.61 -29.33 -18.72
N LEU A 210 -8.55 -28.51 -17.67
CA LEU A 210 -8.68 -29.01 -16.30
C LEU A 210 -10.08 -29.61 -16.03
N CYS A 211 -11.15 -28.98 -16.53
CA CYS A 211 -12.51 -29.52 -16.42
C CYS A 211 -12.64 -30.89 -17.11
N ALA A 212 -12.09 -31.02 -18.32
CA ALA A 212 -12.07 -32.30 -19.05
C ALA A 212 -11.29 -33.37 -18.28
N TYR A 213 -10.18 -32.98 -17.65
CA TYR A 213 -9.42 -33.89 -16.80
C TYR A 213 -10.17 -34.30 -15.53
N VAL A 214 -10.91 -33.39 -14.88
CA VAL A 214 -11.78 -33.75 -13.73
C VAL A 214 -12.84 -34.76 -14.13
N ALA A 215 -13.44 -34.64 -15.33
CA ALA A 215 -14.35 -35.64 -15.87
C ALA A 215 -13.69 -37.02 -16.05
N LEU A 216 -12.50 -37.07 -16.68
CA LEU A 216 -11.72 -38.31 -16.81
C LEU A 216 -11.37 -38.88 -15.42
N PHE A 217 -10.91 -38.04 -14.50
CA PHE A 217 -10.51 -38.41 -13.15
C PHE A 217 -11.68 -38.98 -12.35
N ALA A 218 -12.84 -38.32 -12.34
CA ALA A 218 -14.05 -38.79 -11.67
C ALA A 218 -14.53 -40.15 -12.22
N THR A 219 -14.36 -40.38 -13.52
CA THR A 219 -14.74 -41.65 -14.16
C THR A 219 -13.78 -42.78 -13.82
N ARG A 220 -12.47 -42.52 -13.80
CA ARG A 220 -11.44 -43.54 -13.55
C ARG A 220 -11.16 -43.77 -12.06
N ARG A 221 -11.41 -42.77 -11.22
CA ARG A 221 -11.12 -42.74 -9.79
C ARG A 221 -12.33 -42.21 -9.00
N PRO A 222 -13.51 -42.86 -9.11
CA PRO A 222 -14.73 -42.39 -8.44
C PRO A 222 -14.61 -42.33 -6.91
N GLY A 223 -13.71 -43.12 -6.30
CA GLY A 223 -13.43 -43.07 -4.86
C GLY A 223 -12.53 -41.91 -4.42
N ASP A 224 -11.89 -41.22 -5.36
CA ASP A 224 -10.98 -40.10 -5.07
C ASP A 224 -11.61 -38.74 -5.42
N VAL A 225 -12.90 -38.69 -5.71
CA VAL A 225 -13.65 -37.43 -5.90
C VAL A 225 -14.66 -37.22 -4.79
N THR A 226 -14.90 -35.96 -4.45
CA THR A 226 -15.96 -35.57 -3.53
C THR A 226 -17.06 -34.87 -4.32
N VAL A 227 -18.31 -35.29 -4.07
CA VAL A 227 -19.52 -34.65 -4.59
C VAL A 227 -20.10 -33.77 -3.47
N TYR A 228 -20.11 -32.47 -3.68
CA TYR A 228 -20.72 -31.51 -2.76
C TYR A 228 -22.12 -31.15 -3.24
N GLY A 229 -23.16 -31.55 -2.50
CA GLY A 229 -24.56 -31.29 -2.86
C GLY A 229 -25.26 -32.51 -3.46
N ASP A 230 -26.36 -32.28 -4.18
CA ASP A 230 -27.23 -33.32 -4.72
C ASP A 230 -27.93 -32.89 -6.02
N ALA A 231 -28.70 -33.78 -6.64
CA ALA A 231 -29.40 -33.51 -7.89
C ALA A 231 -30.51 -32.42 -7.75
N GLU A 232 -31.10 -32.26 -6.56
CA GLU A 232 -32.22 -31.33 -6.33
C GLU A 232 -31.75 -29.88 -6.14
N THR A 233 -30.63 -29.70 -5.46
CA THR A 233 -30.09 -28.38 -5.07
C THR A 233 -28.81 -28.00 -5.84
N GLY A 234 -28.33 -28.90 -6.69
CA GLY A 234 -27.09 -28.77 -7.45
C GLY A 234 -25.90 -29.40 -6.73
N ALA A 235 -24.99 -29.97 -7.50
CA ALA A 235 -23.83 -30.69 -7.00
C ALA A 235 -22.55 -30.32 -7.74
N THR A 236 -21.49 -30.00 -7.01
CA THR A 236 -20.16 -29.74 -7.57
C THR A 236 -19.25 -30.93 -7.29
N ILE A 237 -18.59 -31.44 -8.33
CA ILE A 237 -17.64 -32.56 -8.25
C ILE A 237 -16.22 -32.02 -8.38
N THR A 238 -15.33 -32.45 -7.49
CA THR A 238 -13.91 -32.10 -7.54
C THR A 238 -13.07 -33.23 -6.94
N PRO A 239 -11.80 -33.41 -7.34
CA PRO A 239 -10.89 -34.32 -6.66
C PRO A 239 -10.87 -34.05 -5.15
N THR A 240 -10.90 -35.13 -4.37
CA THR A 240 -11.00 -35.07 -2.91
C THR A 240 -9.79 -34.34 -2.33
N LEU A 241 -10.05 -33.37 -1.46
CA LEU A 241 -9.00 -32.65 -0.76
C LEU A 241 -8.15 -33.65 0.05
N PRO A 242 -6.82 -33.75 -0.18
CA PRO A 242 -5.99 -34.64 0.61
C PRO A 242 -6.05 -34.27 2.10
N PRO A 243 -6.33 -35.22 3.00
CA PRO A 243 -6.56 -34.92 4.42
C PRO A 243 -5.31 -34.39 5.13
N ASP A 244 -4.13 -34.66 4.57
CA ASP A 244 -2.84 -34.21 5.05
C ASP A 244 -2.39 -32.85 4.48
N LEU A 245 -3.16 -32.28 3.53
CA LEU A 245 -2.82 -31.00 2.93
C LEU A 245 -3.21 -29.85 3.87
N VAL A 246 -2.20 -29.11 4.32
CA VAL A 246 -2.36 -27.91 5.16
C VAL A 246 -2.26 -26.66 4.29
N PRO A 247 -3.14 -25.65 4.48
CA PRO A 247 -3.01 -24.37 3.77
C PRO A 247 -1.63 -23.76 3.99
N ALA A 248 -0.99 -23.33 2.91
CA ALA A 248 0.26 -22.60 3.02
C ALA A 248 0.01 -21.27 3.76
N PRO A 249 1.00 -20.73 4.48
CA PRO A 249 0.99 -19.33 4.91
C PRO A 249 0.69 -18.41 3.71
N GLN A 250 0.23 -17.19 3.98
CA GLN A 250 -0.04 -16.23 2.92
C GLN A 250 1.31 -15.85 2.25
N GLU A 251 1.60 -16.44 1.10
CA GLU A 251 2.81 -16.14 0.32
C GLU A 251 2.54 -15.02 -0.69
N PRO A 252 3.43 -14.01 -0.80
CA PRO A 252 3.47 -13.15 -1.97
C PRO A 252 3.99 -13.90 -3.20
N THR A 253 3.23 -13.82 -4.29
CA THR A 253 3.46 -14.43 -5.61
C THR A 253 4.91 -14.26 -6.14
N PRO A 254 5.54 -15.31 -6.71
CA PRO A 254 6.83 -15.21 -7.42
C PRO A 254 6.78 -14.17 -8.56
N GLY A 255 7.71 -13.22 -8.56
CA GLY A 255 7.79 -12.12 -9.54
C GLY A 255 7.38 -10.74 -9.00
N ALA A 256 6.63 -10.68 -7.90
CA ALA A 256 6.10 -9.43 -7.33
C ALA A 256 7.21 -8.39 -7.00
N VAL A 257 8.35 -8.82 -6.46
CA VAL A 257 9.47 -7.92 -6.12
C VAL A 257 10.11 -7.34 -7.39
N ARG A 258 10.31 -8.14 -8.44
CA ARG A 258 10.90 -7.66 -9.69
C ARG A 258 9.96 -6.71 -10.41
N ASP A 259 8.67 -7.03 -10.46
CA ASP A 259 7.63 -6.16 -11.01
C ASP A 259 7.55 -4.85 -10.22
N ALA A 260 7.57 -4.93 -8.89
CA ALA A 260 7.58 -3.76 -8.01
C ALA A 260 8.79 -2.86 -8.26
N ILE A 261 9.99 -3.43 -8.48
CA ILE A 261 11.19 -2.66 -8.82
C ILE A 261 11.04 -1.96 -10.16
N THR A 262 10.53 -2.66 -11.18
CA THR A 262 10.31 -2.08 -12.52
C THR A 262 9.28 -0.96 -12.48
N GLU A 263 8.15 -1.17 -11.80
CA GLU A 263 7.11 -0.15 -11.65
C GLU A 263 7.59 1.04 -10.81
N TYR A 264 8.32 0.79 -9.73
CA TYR A 264 8.93 1.86 -8.94
C TYR A 264 9.88 2.71 -9.79
N ALA A 265 10.73 2.09 -10.62
CA ALA A 265 11.61 2.80 -11.54
C ALA A 265 10.83 3.68 -12.52
N ALA A 266 9.69 3.21 -13.04
CA ALA A 266 8.82 3.98 -13.93
C ALA A 266 8.10 5.14 -13.21
N ARG A 267 7.67 4.95 -11.95
CA ARG A 267 6.99 5.98 -11.14
C ARG A 267 7.95 7.02 -10.57
N ARG A 268 9.24 6.70 -10.43
CA ARG A 268 10.23 7.53 -9.74
C ARG A 268 10.29 8.99 -10.22
N PRO A 269 10.25 9.32 -11.53
CA PRO A 269 10.24 10.72 -11.98
C PRO A 269 9.07 11.54 -11.42
N ALA A 270 7.87 10.95 -11.34
CA ALA A 270 6.72 11.60 -10.73
C ALA A 270 6.87 11.75 -9.20
N LEU A 271 7.45 10.75 -8.54
CA LEU A 271 7.74 10.80 -7.10
C LEU A 271 8.77 11.88 -6.74
N VAL A 272 9.70 12.21 -7.64
CA VAL A 272 10.61 13.36 -7.45
C VAL A 272 9.81 14.66 -7.37
N GLY A 273 8.86 14.88 -8.29
CA GLY A 273 7.98 16.05 -8.22
C GLY A 273 7.13 16.09 -6.94
N ALA A 274 6.60 14.95 -6.49
CA ALA A 274 5.89 14.86 -5.22
C ALA A 274 6.79 15.17 -4.01
N THR A 275 8.04 14.71 -4.04
CA THR A 275 9.04 14.95 -2.98
C THR A 275 9.30 16.44 -2.79
N GLU A 276 9.45 17.20 -3.89
CA GLU A 276 9.63 18.66 -3.83
C GLU A 276 8.39 19.37 -3.28
N ARG A 277 7.18 18.90 -3.61
CA ARG A 277 5.94 19.47 -3.07
C ARG A 277 5.78 19.21 -1.57
N TYR A 278 6.10 18.00 -1.10
CA TYR A 278 6.15 17.70 0.33
C TYR A 278 7.20 18.58 1.04
N LEU A 279 8.39 18.75 0.46
CA LEU A 279 9.43 19.61 1.02
C LEU A 279 8.94 21.04 1.18
N HIS A 280 8.36 21.60 0.12
CA HIS A 280 7.81 22.96 0.15
C HIS A 280 6.70 23.10 1.20
N LEU A 281 5.73 22.19 1.22
CA LEU A 281 4.62 22.23 2.16
C LEU A 281 5.10 22.15 3.62
N VAL A 282 5.95 21.17 3.95
CA VAL A 282 6.46 21.02 5.31
C VAL A 282 7.27 22.23 5.74
N THR A 283 8.10 22.79 4.85
CA THR A 283 8.89 23.99 5.14
C THR A 283 7.96 25.17 5.45
N THR A 284 6.95 25.41 4.60
CA THR A 284 5.96 26.48 4.80
C THR A 284 5.21 26.31 6.12
N LEU A 285 4.74 25.10 6.45
CA LEU A 285 4.05 24.84 7.72
C LEU A 285 4.92 25.17 8.94
N LEU A 286 6.19 24.76 8.91
CA LEU A 286 7.14 25.03 10.00
C LEU A 286 7.43 26.53 10.15
N ASP A 287 7.63 27.22 9.03
CA ASP A 287 7.89 28.67 9.00
C ASP A 287 6.64 29.45 9.47
N ASP A 288 5.45 29.08 9.02
CA ASP A 288 4.17 29.67 9.42
C ASP A 288 3.85 29.44 10.90
N ALA A 289 4.26 28.31 11.47
CA ALA A 289 4.17 28.04 12.91
C ALA A 289 5.28 28.77 13.71
N GLY A 290 6.30 29.31 13.04
CA GLY A 290 7.43 29.96 13.67
C GLY A 290 8.35 29.00 14.42
N ILE A 291 8.35 27.72 14.04
CA ILE A 291 9.17 26.68 14.69
C ILE A 291 10.64 26.86 14.33
N ASN A 292 11.51 26.77 15.33
CA ASN A 292 12.94 26.81 15.10
C ASN A 292 13.49 25.42 14.71
N TYR A 293 13.90 25.28 13.45
CA TYR A 293 14.56 24.10 12.93
C TYR A 293 15.90 24.47 12.26
N LEU A 294 16.87 23.55 12.27
CA LEU A 294 18.17 23.70 11.61
C LEU A 294 18.04 23.52 10.09
N ASN A 295 17.38 22.46 9.63
CA ASN A 295 17.08 22.26 8.22
C ASN A 295 15.89 21.33 8.00
N VAL A 296 15.31 21.40 6.79
CA VAL A 296 14.46 20.34 6.24
C VAL A 296 15.10 19.87 4.95
N THR A 297 15.22 18.54 4.80
CA THR A 297 15.70 17.92 3.58
C THR A 297 14.72 16.86 3.12
N ALA A 298 14.64 16.65 1.81
CA ALA A 298 13.81 15.62 1.22
C ALA A 298 14.61 14.78 0.22
N ARG A 299 14.23 13.51 0.09
CA ARG A 299 14.80 12.60 -0.90
C ARG A 299 13.76 11.61 -1.41
N THR A 300 13.82 11.37 -2.72
CA THR A 300 13.15 10.23 -3.35
C THR A 300 14.10 9.04 -3.32
N LYS A 301 13.66 7.90 -2.79
CA LYS A 301 14.49 6.70 -2.70
C LYS A 301 15.04 6.30 -4.09
N SER A 302 16.24 5.74 -4.12
CA SER A 302 16.83 5.24 -5.38
C SER A 302 16.20 3.90 -5.77
N VAL A 303 16.23 3.54 -7.06
CA VAL A 303 15.73 2.23 -7.52
C VAL A 303 16.53 1.09 -6.87
N ALA A 304 17.86 1.26 -6.73
CA ALA A 304 18.73 0.27 -6.09
C ALA A 304 18.35 0.06 -4.62
N SER A 305 18.18 1.13 -3.84
CA SER A 305 17.78 1.05 -2.44
C SER A 305 16.35 0.54 -2.25
N PHE A 306 15.46 0.79 -3.22
CA PHE A 306 14.13 0.19 -3.23
C PHE A 306 14.22 -1.32 -3.45
N ALA A 307 15.00 -1.77 -4.44
CA ALA A 307 15.20 -3.18 -4.74
C ALA A 307 15.78 -3.95 -3.54
N GLU A 308 16.82 -3.40 -2.90
CA GLU A 308 17.44 -4.00 -1.72
C GLU A 308 16.45 -4.16 -0.55
N LYS A 309 15.60 -3.16 -0.33
CA LYS A 309 14.56 -3.25 0.70
C LYS A 309 13.43 -4.21 0.31
N ALA A 310 13.00 -4.18 -0.94
CA ALA A 310 11.92 -5.02 -1.45
C ALA A 310 12.26 -6.50 -1.39
N ASP A 311 13.55 -6.87 -1.49
CA ASP A 311 14.01 -8.26 -1.42
C ASP A 311 14.45 -8.70 0.00
N ARG A 312 14.34 -7.80 0.99
CA ARG A 312 14.75 -8.09 2.37
C ARG A 312 13.92 -9.24 2.96
N SER A 313 14.59 -10.17 3.62
CA SER A 313 13.98 -11.33 4.25
C SER A 313 14.42 -11.47 5.71
N VAL A 314 13.51 -11.94 6.58
CA VAL A 314 13.70 -12.24 8.01
C VAL A 314 13.18 -13.65 8.27
N ASP A 315 13.97 -14.50 8.93
CA ASP A 315 13.65 -15.90 9.22
C ASP A 315 13.20 -16.71 7.99
N GLY A 316 13.85 -16.46 6.84
CA GLY A 316 13.54 -17.11 5.57
C GLY A 316 12.24 -16.64 4.90
N ARG A 317 11.59 -15.60 5.43
CA ARG A 317 10.38 -14.98 4.88
C ARG A 317 10.67 -13.58 4.38
N ARG A 318 10.08 -13.17 3.26
CA ARG A 318 10.18 -11.79 2.80
C ARG A 318 9.49 -10.85 3.78
N LEU A 319 10.15 -9.71 4.05
CA LEU A 319 9.64 -8.68 4.94
C LEU A 319 8.47 -7.93 4.31
N TYR A 320 8.48 -7.77 2.98
CA TYR A 320 7.44 -7.06 2.23
C TYR A 320 6.79 -7.96 1.20
N THR A 321 5.46 -8.01 1.23
CA THR A 321 4.66 -8.87 0.33
C THR A 321 4.17 -8.11 -0.90
N ASP A 322 3.86 -6.82 -0.73
CA ASP A 322 3.69 -5.84 -1.79
C ASP A 322 4.59 -4.62 -1.53
N PRO A 323 5.84 -4.63 -2.02
CA PRO A 323 6.80 -3.55 -1.75
C PRO A 323 6.35 -2.17 -2.24
N LEU A 324 5.46 -2.08 -3.24
CA LEU A 324 4.99 -0.79 -3.76
C LEU A 324 4.03 -0.07 -2.81
N SER A 325 3.22 -0.81 -2.06
CA SER A 325 2.28 -0.25 -1.08
C SER A 325 2.86 -0.24 0.33
N GLU A 326 3.64 -1.27 0.70
CA GLU A 326 4.14 -1.44 2.07
C GLU A 326 5.42 -0.63 2.38
N LEU A 327 6.25 -0.32 1.37
CA LEU A 327 7.39 0.58 1.58
C LEU A 327 6.93 2.03 1.60
N THR A 328 6.69 2.55 2.80
CA THR A 328 6.23 3.93 3.04
C THR A 328 7.32 4.98 2.83
N ASP A 329 8.61 4.61 2.89
CA ASP A 329 9.74 5.52 2.72
C ASP A 329 10.21 5.64 1.27
N GLN A 330 9.27 5.64 0.32
CA GLN A 330 9.55 5.98 -1.09
C GLN A 330 9.84 7.49 -1.26
N ILE A 331 9.10 8.31 -0.51
CA ILE A 331 9.34 9.73 -0.29
C ILE A 331 9.77 9.87 1.17
N GLY A 332 10.97 10.39 1.39
CA GLY A 332 11.53 10.57 2.74
C GLY A 332 11.89 12.03 3.00
N LEU A 333 11.43 12.58 4.12
CA LEU A 333 11.82 13.90 4.59
C LEU A 333 12.53 13.77 5.95
N ARG A 334 13.41 14.73 6.23
CA ARG A 334 14.07 14.87 7.51
C ARG A 334 13.92 16.32 7.97
N VAL A 335 13.37 16.49 9.17
CA VAL A 335 13.30 17.78 9.86
C VAL A 335 14.29 17.71 11.02
N ILE A 336 15.34 18.52 10.95
CA ILE A 336 16.35 18.61 12.01
C ILE A 336 16.05 19.86 12.83
N THR A 337 15.82 19.67 14.12
CA THR A 337 15.57 20.71 15.12
C THR A 337 16.79 20.86 16.04
N PHE A 338 16.79 21.87 16.90
CA PHE A 338 17.86 22.06 17.87
C PHE A 338 17.64 21.24 19.14
N LEU A 339 16.40 21.21 19.64
CA LEU A 339 16.07 20.66 20.94
C LEU A 339 14.90 19.69 20.86
N ARG A 340 14.80 18.84 21.90
CA ARG A 340 13.83 17.75 21.94
C ARG A 340 12.37 18.21 21.99
N ASP A 341 12.08 19.33 22.65
CA ASP A 341 10.69 19.83 22.67
C ASP A 341 10.24 20.25 21.28
N ASP A 342 11.16 20.78 20.46
CA ASP A 342 10.85 21.20 19.09
C ASP A 342 10.49 20.00 18.21
N VAL A 343 11.11 18.82 18.45
CA VAL A 343 10.71 17.55 17.80
C VAL A 343 9.24 17.24 18.06
N THR A 344 8.79 17.44 19.30
CA THR A 344 7.40 17.17 19.70
C THR A 344 6.45 18.17 19.04
N THR A 345 6.81 19.46 19.04
CA THR A 345 6.03 20.52 18.38
C THR A 345 5.88 20.28 16.88
N VAL A 346 6.96 19.92 16.20
CA VAL A 346 6.93 19.56 14.76
C VAL A 346 6.03 18.37 14.53
N ALA A 347 6.17 17.30 15.31
CA ALA A 347 5.39 16.08 15.10
C ALA A 347 3.89 16.31 15.25
N ASN A 348 3.51 17.09 16.26
CA ASN A 348 2.13 17.43 16.48
C ASN A 348 1.60 18.33 15.33
N LEU A 349 2.35 19.37 14.92
CA LEU A 349 1.98 20.22 13.78
C LEU A 349 1.66 19.42 12.52
N LEU A 350 2.58 18.52 12.13
CA LEU A 350 2.40 17.71 10.93
C LEU A 350 1.23 16.72 11.06
N ALA A 351 0.98 16.20 12.26
CA ALA A 351 -0.14 15.30 12.53
C ALA A 351 -1.51 15.97 12.40
N GLU A 352 -1.60 17.29 12.58
CA GLU A 352 -2.86 18.02 12.51
C GLU A 352 -3.14 18.66 11.14
N GLU A 353 -2.09 19.13 10.46
CA GLU A 353 -2.19 19.78 9.15
C GLU A 353 -2.19 18.78 7.99
N MET A 354 -1.76 17.54 8.25
CA MET A 354 -1.66 16.47 7.25
C MET A 354 -2.41 15.24 7.74
N GLN A 355 -2.74 14.34 6.82
CA GLN A 355 -3.34 13.06 7.19
C GLN A 355 -2.26 12.16 7.79
N LEU A 356 -2.21 12.06 9.12
CA LEU A 356 -1.32 11.14 9.83
C LEU A 356 -1.76 9.69 9.64
N LEU A 357 -0.89 8.87 9.06
CA LEU A 357 -1.10 7.43 8.86
C LEU A 357 -0.40 6.59 9.92
N ASP A 358 0.76 7.04 10.41
CA ASP A 358 1.54 6.35 11.45
C ASP A 358 2.43 7.36 12.21
N ASP A 359 2.68 7.11 13.50
CA ASP A 359 3.56 7.91 14.37
C ASP A 359 4.28 6.99 15.36
N ARG A 360 5.61 6.93 15.19
CA ARG A 360 6.47 6.02 15.93
C ARG A 360 7.60 6.78 16.60
N ASP A 361 7.68 6.68 17.93
CA ASP A 361 8.82 7.11 18.73
C ASP A 361 9.83 5.95 18.83
N MET A 362 10.82 5.97 17.95
CA MET A 362 11.84 4.92 17.86
C MET A 362 12.65 4.80 19.15
N GLY A 363 12.78 5.88 19.93
CA GLY A 363 13.49 5.84 21.21
C GLY A 363 12.75 4.97 22.23
N GLN A 364 11.42 5.10 22.30
CA GLN A 364 10.60 4.25 23.17
C GLN A 364 10.54 2.81 22.69
N GLU A 365 10.44 2.58 21.39
CA GLU A 365 10.41 1.23 20.82
C GLU A 365 11.70 0.47 21.13
N THR A 366 12.85 1.10 20.87
CA THR A 366 14.13 0.40 21.09
C THR A 366 14.35 0.15 22.58
N ALA A 367 13.99 1.11 23.45
CA ALA A 367 14.04 0.92 24.89
C ALA A 367 13.18 -0.26 25.39
N ARG A 368 12.01 -0.50 24.78
CA ARG A 368 11.15 -1.67 25.09
C ARG A 368 11.76 -2.99 24.64
N GLU A 369 12.59 -2.98 23.61
CA GLU A 369 13.31 -4.16 23.11
C GLU A 369 14.62 -4.46 23.90
N GLY A 370 14.87 -3.74 25.00
CA GLY A 370 16.07 -3.91 25.82
C GLY A 370 17.36 -3.44 25.14
N ARG A 371 17.23 -2.73 24.01
CA ARG A 371 18.32 -2.12 23.27
C ARG A 371 18.26 -0.61 23.52
N TRP A 372 19.34 0.00 23.99
CA TRP A 372 19.42 1.47 23.96
C TRP A 372 19.70 1.90 22.53
N GLY A 373 18.63 2.00 21.75
CA GLY A 373 18.63 2.55 20.42
C GLY A 373 17.99 3.93 20.39
N TYR A 374 18.33 4.63 19.33
CA TYR A 374 18.31 6.06 19.26
C TYR A 374 16.90 6.67 19.14
N ALA A 375 16.68 7.82 19.80
CA ALA A 375 15.44 8.58 19.76
C ALA A 375 15.28 9.31 18.42
N SER A 376 14.30 8.88 17.64
CA SER A 376 13.80 9.60 16.46
C SER A 376 12.30 9.48 16.44
N ARG A 377 11.58 10.55 16.07
CA ARG A 377 10.16 10.45 15.79
C ARG A 377 9.96 10.25 14.29
N HIS A 378 9.27 9.18 13.92
CA HIS A 378 8.99 8.81 12.54
C HIS A 378 7.50 8.94 12.29
N LEU A 379 7.14 9.81 11.36
CA LEU A 379 5.76 10.04 10.95
C LEU A 379 5.57 9.49 9.54
N VAL A 380 4.41 8.92 9.26
CA VAL A 380 3.94 8.66 7.90
C VAL A 380 2.74 9.55 7.66
N VAL A 381 2.82 10.45 6.69
CA VAL A 381 1.79 11.44 6.40
C VAL A 381 1.34 11.35 4.94
N ALA A 382 0.08 11.65 4.69
CA ALA A 382 -0.50 11.81 3.37
C ALA A 382 -1.09 13.22 3.20
N VAL A 383 -1.09 13.70 1.96
CA VAL A 383 -1.66 14.99 1.56
C VAL A 383 -2.63 14.75 0.43
N GLU A 384 -3.76 15.46 0.45
CA GLU A 384 -4.75 15.38 -0.62
C GLU A 384 -4.13 15.76 -1.97
N GLY A 385 -4.39 14.96 -3.00
CA GLY A 385 -3.80 15.12 -4.33
C GLY A 385 -2.46 14.40 -4.54
N GLU A 386 -1.79 13.94 -3.47
CA GLU A 386 -0.62 13.07 -3.58
C GLU A 386 -1.01 11.59 -3.49
N GLN A 387 -0.54 10.79 -4.45
CA GLN A 387 -0.84 9.35 -4.48
C GLN A 387 0.04 8.53 -3.53
N GLN A 388 1.19 9.07 -3.10
CA GLN A 388 2.16 8.38 -2.26
C GLN A 388 2.32 9.14 -0.93
N PRO A 389 2.20 8.46 0.23
CA PRO A 389 2.53 9.06 1.51
C PRO A 389 4.04 9.34 1.62
N ALA A 390 4.39 10.28 2.49
CA ALA A 390 5.75 10.60 2.84
C ALA A 390 6.10 10.11 4.24
N SER A 391 7.31 9.56 4.40
CA SER A 391 7.88 9.26 5.70
C SER A 391 8.75 10.41 6.17
N ILE A 392 8.38 11.06 7.28
CA ILE A 392 9.07 12.21 7.85
C ILE A 392 9.79 11.80 9.13
N GLN A 393 11.10 12.00 9.17
CA GLN A 393 11.93 11.77 10.36
C GLN A 393 12.19 13.11 11.04
N VAL A 394 11.75 13.26 12.29
CA VAL A 394 11.97 14.46 13.09
C VAL A 394 13.00 14.16 14.16
N ARG A 395 14.09 14.94 14.19
CA ARG A 395 15.29 14.70 15.02
C ARG A 395 15.88 16.00 15.54
N THR A 396 16.63 15.95 16.63
CA THR A 396 17.56 17.04 17.02
C THR A 396 18.84 17.00 16.18
N VAL A 397 19.67 18.03 16.26
CA VAL A 397 20.98 18.06 15.57
C VAL A 397 21.95 17.02 16.12
N LEU A 398 22.00 16.86 17.45
CA LEU A 398 22.82 15.84 18.11
C LEU A 398 22.35 14.45 17.75
N GLN A 399 21.03 14.30 17.72
CA GLN A 399 20.43 13.13 17.17
C GLN A 399 20.98 12.92 15.74
N HIS A 400 20.72 13.83 14.80
CA HIS A 400 21.08 13.61 13.39
C HIS A 400 22.55 13.21 13.19
N ALA A 401 23.47 13.87 13.90
CA ALA A 401 24.91 13.57 13.84
C ALA A 401 25.24 12.12 14.20
N TRP A 402 24.64 11.58 15.27
CA TRP A 402 24.84 10.19 15.67
C TRP A 402 24.34 9.21 14.62
N ALA A 403 23.14 9.46 14.07
CA ALA A 403 22.52 8.55 13.11
C ALA A 403 23.25 8.50 11.76
N GLU A 404 23.79 9.63 11.30
CA GLU A 404 24.62 9.64 10.09
C GLU A 404 25.93 8.86 10.31
N PHE A 405 26.57 9.02 11.49
CA PHE A 405 27.80 8.28 11.81
C PHE A 405 27.57 6.78 11.95
N GLU A 406 26.49 6.38 12.63
CA GLU A 406 26.12 4.98 12.81
C GLU A 406 25.74 4.32 11.47
N HIS A 407 24.93 4.99 10.66
CA HIS A 407 24.58 4.51 9.33
C HIS A 407 25.82 4.35 8.44
N ASP A 408 26.73 5.33 8.42
CA ASP A 408 27.93 5.24 7.60
C ASP A 408 28.84 4.06 7.99
N ILE A 409 29.03 3.82 9.29
CA ILE A 409 29.85 2.70 9.77
C ILE A 409 29.19 1.36 9.46
N ARG A 410 27.87 1.23 9.72
CA ARG A 410 27.16 -0.05 9.48
C ARG A 410 26.90 -0.34 8.01
N TYR A 411 26.77 0.68 7.16
CA TYR A 411 26.47 0.52 5.75
C TYR A 411 27.73 0.44 4.87
N LYS A 412 28.81 1.17 5.20
CA LYS A 412 30.07 1.14 4.43
C LYS A 412 31.09 0.13 4.97
N GLY A 413 30.91 -0.39 6.18
CA GLY A 413 31.80 -1.36 6.81
C GLY A 413 31.17 -2.75 6.87
N SER A 414 31.84 -3.75 6.29
CA SER A 414 31.69 -5.13 6.76
C SER A 414 32.37 -5.22 8.13
N ILE A 415 31.65 -4.85 9.19
CA ILE A 415 32.16 -4.94 10.56
C ILE A 415 32.49 -6.42 10.82
N PRO A 416 33.74 -6.78 11.17
CA PRO A 416 34.07 -8.14 11.58
C PRO A 416 33.16 -8.57 12.75
N GLU A 417 32.68 -9.82 12.73
CA GLU A 417 31.79 -10.34 13.79
C GLU A 417 32.40 -10.21 15.19
N GLU A 418 33.73 -10.25 15.29
CA GLU A 418 34.50 -10.07 16.53
C GLU A 418 34.42 -8.66 17.12
N ASP A 419 34.25 -7.62 16.28
CA ASP A 419 34.23 -6.22 16.70
C ASP A 419 32.81 -5.70 16.97
N ALA A 420 31.78 -6.38 16.45
CA ALA A 420 30.39 -5.95 16.54
C ALA A 420 29.90 -5.67 17.98
N PRO A 421 30.20 -6.51 18.99
CA PRO A 421 29.74 -6.27 20.36
C PRO A 421 30.38 -5.02 21.01
N ASP A 422 31.67 -4.75 20.76
CA ASP A 422 32.34 -3.56 21.29
C ASP A 422 31.81 -2.29 20.62
N LEU A 423 31.60 -2.34 19.30
CA LEU A 423 31.01 -1.23 18.54
C LEU A 423 29.59 -0.91 19.01
N ASP A 424 28.73 -1.92 19.17
CA ASP A 424 27.37 -1.73 19.69
C ASP A 424 27.40 -1.05 21.07
N ARG A 425 28.29 -1.48 21.97
CA ARG A 425 28.47 -0.86 23.28
C ARG A 425 28.91 0.60 23.18
N ARG A 426 29.84 0.94 22.28
CA ARG A 426 30.31 2.32 22.07
C ARG A 426 29.21 3.22 21.51
N PHE A 427 28.43 2.73 20.56
CA PHE A 427 27.29 3.46 20.01
C PHE A 427 26.24 3.75 21.07
N THR A 428 25.96 2.78 21.96
CA THR A 428 25.08 2.98 23.12
C THR A 428 25.61 4.04 24.09
N LEU A 429 26.90 4.01 24.41
CA LEU A 429 27.51 5.03 25.29
C LEU A 429 27.45 6.43 24.67
N ALA A 430 27.73 6.55 23.37
CA ALA A 430 27.63 7.81 22.64
C ALA A 430 26.18 8.34 22.64
N ALA A 431 25.19 7.48 22.44
CA ALA A 431 23.78 7.87 22.51
C ALA A 431 23.41 8.43 23.90
N GLY A 432 23.88 7.79 24.98
CA GLY A 432 23.65 8.28 26.35
C GLY A 432 24.27 9.65 26.63
N LEU A 433 25.47 9.92 26.11
CA LEU A 433 26.13 11.22 26.22
C LEU A 433 25.37 12.32 25.48
N LEU A 434 24.85 12.03 24.29
CA LEU A 434 24.09 12.98 23.49
C LEU A 434 22.73 13.28 24.13
N GLU A 435 22.05 12.28 24.70
CA GLU A 435 20.82 12.49 25.46
C GLU A 435 21.07 13.39 26.69
N LEU A 436 22.20 13.22 27.38
CA LEU A 436 22.56 14.12 28.48
C LEU A 436 22.81 15.55 27.97
N ALA A 437 23.52 15.70 26.85
CA ALA A 437 23.77 17.01 26.25
C ALA A 437 22.48 17.72 25.82
N ASP A 438 21.53 17.00 25.19
CA ASP A 438 20.22 17.55 24.81
C ASP A 438 19.42 18.04 26.03
N ARG A 439 19.52 17.33 27.17
CA ARG A 439 18.90 17.78 28.44
C ARG A 439 19.54 19.06 28.97
N GLU A 440 20.86 19.14 28.97
CA GLU A 440 21.57 20.35 29.41
C GLU A 440 21.25 21.55 28.51
N PHE A 441 21.18 21.37 27.19
CA PHE A 441 20.78 22.46 26.29
C PHE A 441 19.34 22.91 26.51
N SER A 442 18.43 21.98 26.81
CA SER A 442 17.05 22.29 27.15
C SER A 442 16.96 23.07 28.47
N ALA A 443 17.73 22.69 29.48
CA ALA A 443 17.80 23.39 30.76
C ALA A 443 18.41 24.81 30.63
N ILE A 444 19.44 24.96 29.78
CA ILE A 444 20.02 26.27 29.45
C ILE A 444 18.96 27.16 28.78
N ARG A 445 18.19 26.61 27.82
CA ARG A 445 17.11 27.35 27.14
C ARG A 445 16.06 27.83 28.15
N GLU A 446 15.63 26.97 29.05
CA GLU A 446 14.61 27.33 30.04
C GLU A 446 15.11 28.43 31.00
N ARG A 447 16.38 28.34 31.42
CA ARG A 447 16.99 29.37 32.26
C ARG A 447 17.09 30.73 31.56
N LEU A 448 17.42 30.73 30.26
CA LEU A 448 17.46 31.97 29.47
C LEU A 448 16.08 32.60 29.29
N LYS A 449 15.01 31.80 29.12
CA LYS A 449 13.62 32.31 29.10
C LYS A 449 13.23 33.01 30.40
N SER A 450 13.69 32.51 31.54
CA SER A 450 13.36 33.05 32.87
C SER A 450 14.19 34.27 33.31
N SER A 451 15.16 34.73 32.50
CA SER A 451 16.07 35.82 32.87
C SER A 451 15.57 37.18 32.34
N PRO A 452 15.52 38.24 33.18
CA PRO A 452 15.12 39.57 32.73
C PRO A 452 16.09 40.11 31.67
N PRO A 453 15.63 40.97 30.73
CA PRO A 453 16.49 41.51 29.69
C PRO A 453 17.72 42.20 30.28
N ALA A 454 18.91 41.72 29.94
CA ALA A 454 20.12 42.47 30.24
C ALA A 454 20.16 43.70 29.33
N ALA A 455 20.00 44.89 29.92
CA ALA A 455 20.24 46.16 29.26
C ALA A 455 21.71 46.26 28.82
N ARG A 456 22.03 45.78 27.62
CA ARG A 456 23.29 46.07 26.93
C ARG A 456 22.98 46.51 25.52
N SER A 457 22.72 47.81 25.41
CA SER A 457 22.77 48.57 24.17
C SER A 457 24.21 48.58 23.66
N GLU A 458 24.54 47.69 22.71
CA GLU A 458 25.63 47.97 21.79
C GLU A 458 25.09 48.93 20.73
N GLN A 459 25.67 50.13 20.64
CA GLN A 459 25.33 51.12 19.63
C GLN A 459 25.65 50.52 18.25
N SER A 460 24.60 50.13 17.53
CA SER A 460 24.65 49.77 16.13
C SER A 460 24.27 50.99 15.30
N ASP A 461 24.96 51.25 14.18
CA ASP A 461 24.57 52.26 13.18
C ASP A 461 23.31 51.83 12.39
N ASP A 462 22.80 50.62 12.63
CA ASP A 462 21.56 50.11 12.05
C ASP A 462 20.36 50.66 12.84
N PRO A 463 19.43 51.40 12.20
CA PRO A 463 18.24 51.92 12.87
C PRO A 463 17.23 50.82 13.27
N ARG A 464 17.48 49.55 12.92
CA ARG A 464 16.64 48.43 13.33
C ARG A 464 16.88 48.06 14.80
N ILE A 465 15.82 47.59 15.47
CA ILE A 465 15.95 46.95 16.78
C ILE A 465 16.86 45.72 16.65
N GLY A 466 17.99 45.73 17.35
CA GLY A 466 18.95 44.64 17.27
C GLY A 466 18.32 43.27 17.55
N THR A 467 18.56 42.30 16.67
CA THR A 467 18.02 40.94 16.74
C THR A 467 18.11 40.29 18.13
N PRO A 468 19.24 40.36 18.88
CA PRO A 468 19.32 39.78 20.22
C PRO A 468 18.44 40.49 21.26
N VAL A 469 18.30 41.82 21.11
CA VAL A 469 17.48 42.67 21.98
C VAL A 469 16.01 42.35 21.75
N LEU A 470 15.59 42.26 20.50
CA LEU A 470 14.21 41.90 20.13
C LEU A 470 13.85 40.48 20.57
N ALA A 471 14.76 39.50 20.42
CA ALA A 471 14.53 38.14 20.88
C ALA A 471 14.31 38.06 22.40
N THR A 472 15.10 38.81 23.17
CA THR A 472 14.98 38.88 24.62
C THR A 472 13.67 39.55 25.05
N TYR A 473 13.31 40.66 24.40
CA TYR A 473 12.04 41.36 24.66
C TYR A 473 10.84 40.44 24.39
N LEU A 474 10.77 39.83 23.21
CA LEU A 474 9.67 38.96 22.83
C LEU A 474 9.58 37.68 23.66
N GLY A 475 10.72 37.13 24.11
CA GLY A 475 10.75 35.99 25.02
C GLY A 475 10.15 36.30 26.40
N ASN A 476 10.32 37.52 26.90
CA ASN A 476 9.69 37.97 28.14
C ASN A 476 8.20 38.32 27.95
N ARG A 477 7.85 38.93 26.80
CA ARG A 477 6.47 39.33 26.49
C ARG A 477 5.55 38.14 26.20
N PHE A 478 6.08 37.09 25.59
CA PHE A 478 5.37 35.85 25.24
C PHE A 478 6.07 34.62 25.86
N PRO A 479 5.98 34.43 27.19
CA PRO A 479 6.74 33.40 27.90
C PRO A 479 6.40 31.97 27.44
N ASP A 480 5.16 31.75 26.99
CA ASP A 480 4.68 30.46 26.49
C ASP A 480 5.00 30.22 25.00
N ALA A 481 5.64 31.18 24.32
CA ALA A 481 6.00 31.04 22.92
C ALA A 481 7.33 30.31 22.72
N GLY A 482 7.42 29.54 21.64
CA GLY A 482 8.68 28.97 21.16
C GLY A 482 9.66 30.05 20.69
N TRP A 483 10.97 29.75 20.76
CA TRP A 483 11.98 30.60 20.13
C TRP A 483 11.83 30.54 18.62
N SER A 484 11.99 31.69 17.96
CA SER A 484 12.02 31.79 16.50
C SER A 484 13.46 31.80 15.99
N ARG A 485 13.64 31.64 14.67
CA ARG A 485 14.97 31.72 14.06
C ARG A 485 15.54 33.13 14.11
N THR A 486 16.87 33.24 14.17
CA THR A 486 17.58 34.54 14.11
C THR A 486 17.21 35.34 12.86
N GLU A 487 17.03 34.68 11.72
CA GLU A 487 16.58 35.30 10.47
C GLU A 487 15.15 35.86 10.57
N HIS A 488 14.26 35.22 11.32
CA HIS A 488 12.90 35.73 11.55
C HIS A 488 12.93 37.01 12.40
N TYR A 489 13.80 37.08 13.41
CA TYR A 489 13.99 38.30 14.20
C TYR A 489 14.58 39.44 13.35
N ALA A 490 15.55 39.15 12.48
CA ALA A 490 16.12 40.15 11.57
C ALA A 490 15.08 40.65 10.56
N TRP A 491 14.25 39.73 10.05
CA TRP A 491 13.17 40.03 9.11
C TRP A 491 12.04 40.86 9.76
N ILE A 492 11.50 40.44 10.90
CA ILE A 492 10.44 41.18 11.60
C ILE A 492 10.94 42.55 12.07
N SER A 493 12.23 42.66 12.45
CA SER A 493 12.82 43.96 12.75
C SER A 493 12.91 44.89 11.55
N GLY A 494 13.07 44.35 10.33
CA GLY A 494 12.96 45.14 9.10
C GLY A 494 11.53 45.67 8.90
N LEU A 495 10.52 44.83 9.16
CA LEU A 495 9.11 45.25 9.07
C LEU A 495 8.73 46.29 10.12
N LEU A 496 9.26 46.18 11.35
CA LEU A 496 9.09 47.21 12.38
C LEU A 496 9.60 48.56 11.88
N LEU A 497 10.81 48.59 11.29
CA LEU A 497 11.36 49.81 10.72
C LEU A 497 10.51 50.36 9.55
N GLU A 498 9.99 49.50 8.66
CA GLU A 498 9.06 49.94 7.59
C GLU A 498 7.75 50.55 8.15
N LEU A 499 7.33 50.13 9.35
CA LEU A 499 6.19 50.71 10.07
C LEU A 499 6.55 52.01 10.81
N GLY A 500 7.84 52.33 10.91
CA GLY A 500 8.38 53.46 11.67
C GLY A 500 8.59 53.16 13.15
N ILE A 501 8.77 51.89 13.52
CA ILE A 501 9.08 51.45 14.88
C ILE A 501 10.56 51.07 14.92
N ASP A 502 11.38 51.91 15.55
CA ASP A 502 12.84 51.72 15.61
C ASP A 502 13.37 51.48 17.03
N SER A 503 12.51 51.57 18.05
CA SER A 503 12.86 51.37 19.45
C SER A 503 11.97 50.35 20.18
N LEU A 504 12.48 49.79 21.28
CA LEU A 504 11.70 48.90 22.14
C LEU A 504 10.57 49.63 22.86
N ASP A 505 10.74 50.91 23.20
CA ASP A 505 9.72 51.70 23.90
C ASP A 505 8.48 51.90 22.99
N GLU A 506 8.68 52.22 21.72
CA GLU A 506 7.59 52.33 20.73
C GLU A 506 6.89 50.98 20.48
N LEU A 507 7.66 49.90 20.44
CA LEU A 507 7.12 48.55 20.30
C LEU A 507 6.31 48.15 21.53
N ASP A 508 6.77 48.48 22.73
CA ASP A 508 6.08 48.18 23.99
C ASP A 508 4.79 48.99 24.12
N GLU A 509 4.82 50.29 23.79
CA GLU A 509 3.61 51.13 23.72
C GLU A 509 2.58 50.57 22.72
N LEU A 510 3.03 50.11 21.56
CA LEU A 510 2.16 49.48 20.57
C LEU A 510 1.50 48.21 21.11
N LEU A 511 2.28 47.32 21.71
CA LEU A 511 1.81 46.02 22.20
C LEU A 511 0.98 46.15 23.48
N ALA A 512 1.23 47.18 24.31
CA ALA A 512 0.41 47.50 25.47
C ALA A 512 -0.99 47.98 25.08
N GLY A 513 -1.13 48.59 23.89
CA GLY A 513 -2.41 49.02 23.32
C GLY A 513 -3.21 47.92 22.61
N LEU A 514 -2.71 46.67 22.58
CA LEU A 514 -3.32 45.53 21.90
C LEU A 514 -3.60 44.40 22.88
N ASP A 515 -4.79 43.82 22.78
CA ASP A 515 -5.09 42.55 23.44
C ASP A 515 -4.45 41.40 22.65
N THR A 516 -3.18 41.14 22.94
CA THR A 516 -2.40 40.09 22.27
C THR A 516 -2.96 38.69 22.52
N ASP A 517 -3.65 38.48 23.64
CA ASP A 517 -4.23 37.19 23.99
C ASP A 517 -5.49 36.95 23.15
N ALA A 518 -6.35 37.95 22.99
CA ALA A 518 -7.50 37.89 22.09
C ALA A 518 -7.09 37.73 20.62
N VAL A 519 -5.99 38.37 20.18
CA VAL A 519 -5.41 38.14 18.85
C VAL A 519 -4.98 36.68 18.70
N ASN A 520 -4.26 36.15 19.69
CA ASN A 520 -3.78 34.77 19.68
C ASN A 520 -4.94 33.75 19.73
N GLU A 521 -6.00 34.05 20.47
CA GLU A 521 -7.23 33.25 20.55
C GLU A 521 -8.02 33.29 19.23
N LYS A 522 -8.18 34.45 18.60
CA LYS A 522 -8.81 34.57 17.27
C LYS A 522 -8.05 33.86 16.18
N MET A 523 -6.72 33.89 16.26
CA MET A 523 -5.89 33.11 15.36
C MET A 523 -6.05 31.61 15.58
N ASP A 524 -6.67 31.20 16.70
CA ASP A 524 -7.05 29.83 17.04
C ASP A 524 -5.91 28.86 16.76
N TYR A 525 -4.78 29.18 17.37
CA TYR A 525 -3.57 28.43 17.18
C TYR A 525 -3.68 27.07 17.83
N ARG A 526 -3.62 26.05 16.99
CA ARG A 526 -3.56 24.65 17.43
C ARG A 526 -2.26 24.31 18.18
N TYR A 527 -1.18 25.06 17.92
CA TYR A 527 0.10 25.00 18.62
C TYR A 527 0.57 26.36 19.10
N PRO A 528 1.34 26.45 20.20
CA PRO A 528 1.89 27.73 20.65
C PRO A 528 2.74 28.38 19.56
N ALA A 529 2.21 29.44 18.93
CA ALA A 529 2.94 30.19 17.92
C ALA A 529 4.24 30.76 18.51
N GLY A 530 5.31 30.71 17.72
CA GLY A 530 6.60 31.29 18.08
C GLY A 530 6.51 32.79 18.35
N ALA A 531 7.46 33.33 19.11
CA ALA A 531 7.39 34.72 19.59
C ALA A 531 7.34 35.76 18.45
N VAL A 532 8.08 35.52 17.36
CA VAL A 532 8.03 36.38 16.16
C VAL A 532 6.67 36.27 15.45
N ARG A 533 6.07 35.07 15.42
CA ARG A 533 4.78 34.85 14.78
C ARG A 533 3.67 35.61 15.52
N ARG A 534 3.66 35.57 16.85
CA ARG A 534 2.72 36.35 17.66
C ARG A 534 2.88 37.86 17.46
N LEU A 535 4.12 38.34 17.35
CA LEU A 535 4.38 39.74 16.99
C LEU A 535 3.83 40.04 15.58
N ASP A 536 4.08 39.17 14.60
CA ASP A 536 3.58 39.31 13.23
C ASP A 536 2.04 39.45 13.18
N ASP A 537 1.30 38.68 13.98
CA ASP A 537 -0.17 38.82 14.08
C ASP A 537 -0.61 40.06 14.84
N ALA A 538 0.11 40.45 15.90
CA ALA A 538 -0.21 41.68 16.62
C ALA A 538 -0.06 42.90 15.69
N LEU A 539 0.99 42.92 14.87
CA LEU A 539 1.19 43.95 13.85
C LEU A 539 0.12 43.87 12.75
N LEU A 540 -0.22 42.67 12.27
CA LEU A 540 -1.29 42.48 11.29
C LEU A 540 -2.65 42.95 11.83
N ALA A 541 -2.99 42.61 13.07
CA ALA A 541 -4.21 43.04 13.73
C ALA A 541 -4.27 44.56 13.91
N ARG A 542 -3.12 45.20 14.19
CA ARG A 542 -3.03 46.64 14.44
C ARG A 542 -3.11 47.48 13.16
N TYR A 543 -2.44 47.03 12.10
CA TYR A 543 -2.20 47.82 10.89
C TYR A 543 -2.97 47.32 9.67
N GLY A 544 -3.57 46.12 9.70
CA GLY A 544 -4.42 45.59 8.65
C GLY A 544 -3.76 45.61 7.26
N ASP A 545 -4.46 46.15 6.27
CA ASP A 545 -3.97 46.25 4.88
C ASP A 545 -2.65 47.02 4.74
N ARG A 546 -2.38 47.99 5.64
CA ARG A 546 -1.08 48.69 5.65
C ARG A 546 0.06 47.73 5.95
N TYR A 547 -0.16 46.74 6.83
CA TYR A 547 0.82 45.69 7.10
C TYR A 547 0.98 44.76 5.89
N VAL A 548 -0.12 44.35 5.27
CA VAL A 548 -0.10 43.50 4.07
C VAL A 548 0.71 44.14 2.95
N GLY A 549 0.61 45.46 2.78
CA GLY A 549 1.28 46.23 1.73
C GLY A 549 2.76 46.57 1.96
N LEU A 550 3.38 46.13 3.07
CA LEU A 550 4.81 46.40 3.31
C LEU A 550 5.70 45.71 2.26
N THR A 551 6.84 46.31 1.95
CA THR A 551 7.77 45.79 0.94
C THR A 551 8.31 44.42 1.37
N GLY A 552 8.67 44.27 2.64
CA GLY A 552 9.09 42.99 3.22
C GLY A 552 8.00 41.91 3.24
N ASN A 553 6.74 42.24 2.93
CA ASN A 553 5.60 41.33 2.88
C ASN A 553 5.14 40.94 1.47
N ALA A 554 5.77 41.48 0.42
CA ALA A 554 5.34 41.29 -0.98
C ALA A 554 5.19 39.81 -1.40
N HIS A 555 6.00 38.90 -0.84
CA HIS A 555 5.98 37.47 -1.17
C HIS A 555 4.88 36.67 -0.45
N ARG A 556 4.21 37.26 0.55
CA ARG A 556 3.26 36.57 1.44
C ARG A 556 1.91 37.28 1.58
N VAL A 557 1.56 38.14 0.62
CA VAL A 557 0.31 38.92 0.59
C VAL A 557 -0.92 38.03 0.75
N ALA A 558 -1.03 36.94 -0.01
CA ALA A 558 -2.18 36.04 0.05
C ALA A 558 -2.34 35.39 1.43
N GLN A 559 -1.24 34.96 2.06
CA GLN A 559 -1.25 34.39 3.41
C GLN A 559 -1.67 35.44 4.45
N LEU A 560 -1.16 36.67 4.34
CA LEU A 560 -1.51 37.76 5.25
C LEU A 560 -2.99 38.17 5.12
N GLN A 561 -3.53 38.15 3.90
CA GLN A 561 -4.95 38.42 3.64
C GLN A 561 -5.84 37.37 4.31
N ALA A 562 -5.53 36.08 4.14
CA ALA A 562 -6.28 35.00 4.80
C ALA A 562 -6.25 35.13 6.33
N ARG A 563 -5.11 35.50 6.91
CA ARG A 563 -4.98 35.75 8.36
C ARG A 563 -5.73 37.01 8.81
N LEU A 564 -5.69 38.07 8.01
CA LEU A 564 -6.43 39.30 8.30
C LEU A 564 -7.94 39.06 8.25
N GLU A 565 -8.42 38.25 7.31
CA GLU A 565 -9.80 37.78 7.25
C GLU A 565 -10.16 37.03 8.53
N LYS A 566 -9.29 36.14 9.02
CA LYS A 566 -9.51 35.43 10.30
C LYS A 566 -9.59 36.37 11.50
N LEU A 567 -8.73 37.40 11.56
CA LEU A 567 -8.73 38.40 12.63
C LEU A 567 -9.95 39.34 12.57
N SER A 568 -10.41 39.66 11.37
CA SER A 568 -11.55 40.57 11.11
C SER A 568 -12.91 39.87 11.11
N ALA A 569 -12.94 38.54 10.96
CA ALA A 569 -14.13 37.73 11.18
C ALA A 569 -14.48 37.71 12.68
N ALA A 570 -15.24 38.70 13.14
CA ALA A 570 -15.94 38.63 14.42
C ALA A 570 -17.22 39.47 14.41
N SER A 571 -18.37 38.78 14.40
CA SER A 571 -19.27 38.78 15.56
C SER A 571 -19.96 37.43 15.61
#